data_AF-A0A8K0KC23-F1
#
_entry.id   AF-A0A8K0KC23-F1
#
_cell.length_a   1.000
_cell.length_b   1.000
_cell.length_c   1.000
_cell.angle_alpha   90.00
_cell.angle_beta   90.00
_cell.angle_gamma   90.00
#
_symmetry.space_group_name_H-M   'P 1'
#
loop_
_entity.id
_entity.type
_entity.pdbx_description
1 polymer ?
#
loop_
_entity_poly.entity_id
_entity_poly.type
_entity_poly.pdbx_seq_one_letter_code
_entity_poly.pdbx_strand_id
1 'polypeptide(L)' 'MHRRSQEGVLPKEGPKISGEDKSYQTGETIDLNCTASKSYPAATLRWYVNDRLVNSSERFKETLEEGTK' A
#
# COMPACT_ATOMS: atom_id res chain seq x y z
N MET A 1 22.45 28.91 20.33
CA MET A 1 21.56 27.74 20.31
C MET A 1 21.93 26.89 19.09
N HIS A 2 22.42 25.67 19.26
CA HIS A 2 22.71 24.78 18.15
C HIS A 2 21.43 24.03 17.78
N ARG A 3 20.88 24.32 16.60
CA ARG A 3 19.74 23.57 16.05
C ARG A 3 20.30 22.22 15.62
N ARG A 4 19.97 21.12 16.31
CA ARG A 4 20.30 19.79 15.80
C ARG A 4 19.55 19.62 14.49
N SER A 5 20.28 19.59 13.38
CA SER A 5 19.74 19.13 12.10
C SER A 5 19.25 17.71 12.32
N GLN A 6 17.96 17.46 12.12
CA GLN A 6 17.47 16.10 12.08
C GLN A 6 17.95 15.50 10.76
N GLU A 7 19.02 14.70 10.84
CA GLU A 7 19.51 13.94 9.70
C GLU A 7 18.43 12.96 9.25
N GLY A 8 18.15 12.93 7.95
CA GLY A 8 17.19 11.99 7.37
C GLY A 8 17.67 10.55 7.53
N VAL A 9 16.73 9.63 7.78
CA VAL A 9 17.03 8.18 7.82
C VAL A 9 16.28 7.52 6.68
N LEU A 10 17.04 7.01 5.71
CA LEU A 10 16.49 6.22 4.61
C LEU A 10 16.05 4.84 5.14
N PRO A 11 14.90 4.32 4.66
CA PRO A 11 14.50 2.97 4.98
C PRO A 11 15.49 1.97 4.37
N LYS A 12 15.81 0.91 5.12
CA LYS A 12 16.73 -0.15 4.65
C LYS A 12 16.11 -1.01 3.54
N GLU A 13 14.79 -1.12 3.55
CA GLU A 13 14.02 -1.98 2.65
C GLU A 13 12.73 -1.25 2.23
N GLY A 14 12.20 -1.62 1.07
CA GLY A 14 10.89 -1.15 0.61
C GLY A 14 9.74 -1.62 1.52
N PRO A 15 8.53 -1.09 1.29
CA PRO A 15 7.35 -1.53 2.02
C PRO A 15 7.04 -3.00 1.70
N LYS A 16 6.57 -3.74 2.70
CA LYS A 16 6.16 -5.15 2.57
C LYS A 16 4.66 -5.27 2.65
N ILE A 17 4.07 -6.06 1.75
CA ILE A 17 2.66 -6.43 1.78
C ILE A 17 2.54 -7.77 2.53
N SER A 18 1.45 -7.92 3.26
CA SER A 18 1.14 -9.09 4.08
C SER A 18 -0.37 -9.28 4.15
N GLY A 19 -0.83 -10.49 4.48
CA GLY A 19 -2.25 -10.88 4.37
C GLY A 19 -2.62 -11.49 3.01
N GLU A 20 -1.61 -11.71 2.16
CA GLU A 20 -1.78 -12.38 0.87
C GLU A 20 -2.04 -13.90 1.03
N ASP A 21 -2.91 -14.43 0.17
CA ASP A 21 -3.19 -15.86 0.01
C ASP A 21 -2.84 -16.29 -1.42
N LYS A 22 -2.66 -17.59 -1.62
CA LYS A 22 -2.34 -18.21 -2.91
C LYS A 22 -3.50 -18.13 -3.91
N SER A 23 -4.73 -17.99 -3.44
CA SER A 23 -5.93 -17.96 -4.29
C SER A 23 -7.04 -17.14 -3.66
N TYR A 24 -7.79 -16.44 -4.51
CA TYR A 24 -8.95 -15.64 -4.13
C TYR A 24 -10.13 -15.96 -5.06
N GLN A 25 -11.34 -15.80 -4.55
CA GLN A 25 -12.56 -15.92 -5.34
C GLN A 25 -12.99 -14.57 -5.90
N THR A 26 -13.62 -14.59 -7.09
CA THR A 26 -14.23 -13.39 -7.65
C THR A 26 -15.31 -12.86 -6.70
N GLY A 27 -15.25 -11.56 -6.37
CA GLY A 27 -16.15 -10.91 -5.42
C GLY A 27 -15.73 -11.03 -3.96
N GLU A 28 -14.66 -11.76 -3.66
CA GLU A 28 -14.08 -11.82 -2.32
C GLU A 28 -13.49 -10.47 -1.92
N THR A 29 -13.60 -10.15 -0.64
CA THR A 29 -12.95 -8.97 -0.05
C THR A 29 -11.74 -9.42 0.72
N ILE A 30 -10.59 -8.90 0.34
CA ILE A 30 -9.30 -9.25 0.92
C ILE A 30 -8.79 -8.09 1.78
N ASP A 31 -8.21 -8.43 2.92
CA ASP A 31 -7.59 -7.47 3.84
C ASP A 31 -6.08 -7.61 3.77
N LEU A 32 -5.43 -6.62 3.17
CA LEU A 32 -3.97 -6.58 3.02
C LEU A 32 -3.36 -5.49 3.90
N ASN A 33 -2.20 -5.77 4.47
CA ASN A 33 -1.45 -4.84 5.29
C ASN A 33 -0.11 -4.49 4.63
N CYS A 34 0.13 -3.19 4.42
CA CYS A 34 1.37 -2.66 3.87
C CYS A 34 2.18 -1.99 4.99
N THR A 35 3.41 -2.46 5.21
CA THR A 35 4.28 -1.99 6.30
C THR A 35 5.57 -1.40 5.75
N ALA A 36 5.81 -0.11 6.02
CA ALA A 36 7.08 0.55 5.70
C ALA A 36 8.15 0.25 6.76
N SER A 37 9.40 0.14 6.30
CA SER A 37 10.56 0.13 7.19
C SER A 37 10.75 1.50 7.87
N LYS A 38 11.37 1.48 9.05
CA LYS A 38 11.68 2.68 9.83
C LYS A 38 12.45 3.69 8.99
N SER A 39 11.95 4.92 8.95
CA SER A 39 12.52 6.06 8.22
C SER A 39 12.25 7.36 8.97
N TYR A 40 13.03 8.39 8.66
CA TYR A 40 12.79 9.74 9.13
C TYR A 40 12.91 10.74 7.98
N PRO A 41 11.85 11.51 7.66
CA PRO A 41 10.51 11.47 8.26
C PRO A 41 9.79 10.13 8.01
N ALA A 42 8.69 9.90 8.73
CA ALA A 42 7.89 8.68 8.57
C ALA A 42 7.39 8.55 7.11
N ALA A 43 7.52 7.35 6.54
CA ALA A 43 7.09 7.09 5.18
C ALA A 43 5.57 7.26 5.00
N THR A 44 5.17 7.81 3.85
CA THR A 44 3.77 7.82 3.41
C THR A 44 3.51 6.62 2.52
N LEU A 45 2.53 5.79 2.86
CA LEU A 45 2.13 4.62 2.10
C LEU A 45 0.92 4.94 1.21
N ARG A 46 0.90 4.37 0.00
CA ARG A 46 -0.23 4.43 -0.94
C ARG A 46 -0.41 3.08 -1.60
N TRP A 47 -1.66 2.70 -1.82
CA TRP A 47 -2.00 1.48 -2.54
C TRP A 47 -2.23 1.78 -4.01
N TYR A 48 -1.67 0.92 -4.87
CA TYR A 48 -1.97 0.89 -6.30
C TYR A 48 -2.43 -0.52 -6.66
N VAL A 49 -3.54 -0.62 -7.37
CA VAL A 49 -4.03 -1.88 -7.94
C VAL A 49 -4.09 -1.69 -9.45
N ASN A 50 -3.36 -2.52 -10.20
CA ASN A 50 -3.24 -2.39 -11.67
C ASN A 50 -2.88 -0.97 -12.12
N ASP A 51 -1.86 -0.38 -11.47
CA ASP A 51 -1.39 0.99 -11.68
C ASP A 51 -2.38 2.12 -11.35
N ARG A 52 -3.52 1.80 -10.72
CA ARG A 52 -4.52 2.78 -10.28
C ARG A 52 -4.38 3.06 -8.79
N LEU A 53 -4.23 4.33 -8.45
CA LEU A 53 -4.17 4.79 -7.05
C LEU A 53 -5.50 4.49 -6.35
N VAL A 54 -5.43 3.77 -5.22
CA VAL A 54 -6.57 3.57 -4.33
C VAL A 54 -6.60 4.72 -3.32
N ASN A 55 -7.65 5.53 -3.37
CA ASN A 55 -7.86 6.57 -2.37
C ASN A 55 -8.32 5.91 -1.07
N SER A 56 -7.63 6.21 0.04
CA SER A 56 -7.73 5.55 1.36
C SER A 56 -9.12 5.59 2.02
N SER A 57 -10.12 6.17 1.37
CA SER A 57 -11.48 6.32 1.86
C SER A 57 -12.50 5.42 1.15
N GLU A 58 -12.11 4.71 0.09
CA GLU A 58 -13.03 3.89 -0.68
C GLU A 58 -12.60 2.43 -0.68
N ARG A 59 -13.55 1.54 -0.36
CA ARG A 59 -13.43 0.11 -0.64
C ARG A 59 -13.26 -0.04 -2.14
N PHE A 60 -12.02 -0.26 -2.59
CA PHE A 60 -11.73 -0.43 -4.01
C PHE A 60 -12.47 -1.66 -4.52
N LYS A 61 -13.50 -1.43 -5.33
CA LYS A 61 -14.20 -2.48 -6.06
C LYS A 61 -13.76 -2.39 -7.50
N GLU A 62 -12.75 -3.19 -7.86
CA GLU A 62 -12.49 -3.47 -9.27
C GLU A 62 -13.54 -4.50 -9.72
N THR A 63 -14.67 -4.00 -10.20
CA THR A 63 -15.56 -4.84 -11.00
C THR A 63 -14.78 -5.11 -12.28
N LEU A 64 -14.26 -6.34 -12.43
CA LEU A 64 -14.00 -6.89 -13.76
C LEU A 64 -15.36 -6.81 -14.45
N GLU A 65 -15.59 -5.79 -15.28
CA GLU A 65 -16.65 -5.88 -16.26
C GLU A 65 -16.28 -7.07 -17.13
N GLU A 66 -16.90 -8.22 -16.85
CA GLU A 66 -16.97 -9.31 -17.80
C GLU A 66 -17.50 -8.69 -19.09
N GLY A 67 -16.59 -8.47 -20.03
CA GLY A 67 -16.91 -7.96 -21.35
C GLY A 67 -18.06 -8.79 -21.89
N THR A 68 -19.24 -8.18 -21.93
CA THR A 68 -20.39 -8.78 -22.56
C THR A 68 -20.17 -8.65 -24.06
N LYS A 69 -19.66 -9.75 -24.63
CA LYS A 69 -19.56 -10.11 -26.06
C LYS A 69 -18.50 -9.41 -26.91
#